data_AF-A0A954T848-F1
#
_entry.id   AF-A0A954T848-F1
#
_cell.length_a   1.000
_cell.length_b   1.000
_cell.length_c   1.000
_cell.angle_alpha   90.00
_cell.angle_beta   90.00
_cell.angle_gamma   90.00
#
_symmetry.space_group_name_H-M   'P 1'
#
loop_
_entity.id
_entity.type
_entity.pdbx_description
1 polymer ?
#
loop_
_entity_poly.entity_id
_entity_poly.type
_entity_poly.pdbx_seq_one_letter_code
_entity_poly.pdbx_strand_id
1 'polypeptide(L)'
;MRWLLKILVCLSCGVPASAAAPSVVGHPIDSFTLTDFHGQKRSLEDFGEAQVLVVAFLGTECPLARHYGRKLGRLSADYAERGVMFLGVDSNVQDSLTEVSAYACKYEIPFPILLDAQQKVADIFGAQRTPEVFVLDQNRVVRYQGRVDDQYGISIQKAEANQSELLAAIDAILDGNPVAIPQTKPVGCLIGRQRAVEPHGEITYATHVADILNRRCVECHRDGQIAPFSLASFE
;
A
#
# COMPACT_ATOMS: atom_id res chain seq x y z
N MET A 1 -3.66 66.62 19.80
CA MET A 1 -2.99 66.41 18.49
C MET A 1 -1.75 65.57 18.77
N ARG A 2 -1.62 64.27 18.49
CA ARG A 2 -2.21 63.34 17.52
C ARG A 2 -2.14 61.93 18.14
N TRP A 3 -3.21 61.14 18.06
CA TRP A 3 -3.18 59.70 18.34
C TRP A 3 -2.57 58.98 17.13
N LEU A 4 -1.51 58.19 17.33
CA LEU A 4 -0.93 57.31 16.30
C LEU A 4 -1.31 55.86 16.62
N LEU A 5 -2.39 55.41 15.97
CA LEU A 5 -2.86 54.03 15.99
C LEU A 5 -1.92 53.18 15.14
N LYS A 6 -1.07 52.36 15.78
CA LYS A 6 -0.25 51.36 15.07
C LYS A 6 -1.12 50.15 14.75
N ILE A 7 -1.51 50.01 13.49
CA ILE A 7 -2.17 48.82 12.96
C ILE A 7 -1.12 47.70 12.88
N LEU A 8 -1.25 46.71 13.74
CA LEU A 8 -0.46 45.47 13.71
C LEU A 8 -1.11 44.53 12.68
N VAL A 9 -0.55 44.46 11.47
CA VAL A 9 -0.98 43.49 10.46
C VAL A 9 -0.47 42.11 10.89
N CYS A 10 -1.38 41.28 11.38
CA CYS A 10 -1.11 39.89 11.68
C CYS A 10 -0.96 39.13 10.36
N LEU A 11 0.28 38.87 9.95
CA LEU A 11 0.60 38.06 8.79
C LEU A 11 0.31 36.59 9.16
N SER A 12 -0.91 36.12 8.90
CA SER A 12 -1.26 34.72 9.10
C SER A 12 -0.52 33.87 8.08
N CYS A 13 0.52 33.17 8.52
CA CYS A 13 1.13 32.07 7.78
C CYS A 13 0.05 31.01 7.50
N GLY A 14 -0.51 31.03 6.29
CA GLY A 14 -1.34 29.95 5.79
C GLY A 14 -0.49 28.70 5.69
N VAL A 15 -0.79 27.70 6.52
CA VAL A 15 -0.21 26.37 6.39
C VAL A 15 -0.70 25.82 5.05
N PRO A 16 0.18 25.46 4.09
CA PRO A 16 -0.28 24.89 2.84
C PRO A 16 -0.99 23.57 3.14
N ALA A 17 -2.27 23.49 2.75
CA ALA A 17 -3.01 22.25 2.78
C ALA A 17 -2.29 21.26 1.86
N SER A 18 -1.85 20.13 2.42
CA SER A 18 -1.31 19.01 1.64
C SER A 18 -2.38 18.59 0.64
N ALA A 19 -2.10 18.78 -0.65
CA ALA A 19 -2.97 18.28 -1.72
C ALA A 19 -3.15 16.77 -1.50
N ALA A 20 -4.39 16.34 -1.32
CA ALA A 20 -4.70 14.91 -1.33
C ALA A 20 -4.28 14.35 -2.70
N ALA A 21 -3.62 13.19 -2.71
CA ALA A 21 -3.28 12.51 -3.96
C ALA A 21 -4.54 12.38 -4.84
N PRO A 22 -4.43 12.56 -6.17
CA PRO A 22 -5.57 12.44 -7.06
C PRO A 22 -6.21 11.06 -6.90
N SER A 23 -7.53 11.06 -6.72
CA SER A 23 -8.32 9.86 -6.56
C SER A 23 -8.39 9.08 -7.87
N VAL A 24 -8.08 7.77 -7.82
CA VAL A 24 -8.22 6.87 -8.98
C VAL A 24 -9.68 6.52 -9.28
N VAL A 25 -10.60 6.82 -8.37
CA VAL A 25 -12.03 6.58 -8.56
C VAL A 25 -12.55 7.37 -9.77
N GLY A 26 -13.35 6.70 -10.59
CA GLY A 26 -13.90 7.24 -11.83
C GLY A 26 -13.01 7.05 -13.05
N HIS A 27 -11.78 6.56 -12.87
CA HIS A 27 -10.81 6.38 -13.95
C HIS A 27 -10.52 4.89 -14.22
N PRO A 28 -10.27 4.50 -15.48
CA PRO A 28 -9.79 3.17 -15.81
C PRO A 28 -8.38 2.97 -15.26
N ILE A 29 -8.06 1.73 -14.87
CA ILE A 29 -6.71 1.33 -14.47
C ILE A 29 -5.92 0.90 -15.71
N ASP A 30 -4.68 1.39 -15.82
CA ASP A 30 -3.73 0.93 -16.82
C ASP A 30 -3.47 -0.58 -16.69
N SER A 31 -3.24 -1.25 -17.83
CA SER A 31 -2.89 -2.66 -17.83
C SER A 31 -1.55 -2.90 -17.12
N PHE A 32 -1.47 -4.03 -16.42
CA PHE A 32 -0.26 -4.50 -15.76
C PHE A 32 -0.14 -6.01 -15.91
N THR A 33 1.09 -6.51 -15.74
CA THR A 33 1.36 -7.95 -15.69
C THR A 33 2.33 -8.23 -14.55
N LEU A 34 1.93 -9.12 -13.64
CA LEU A 34 2.73 -9.53 -12.49
C LEU A 34 2.82 -11.06 -12.42
N THR A 35 3.64 -11.55 -11.50
CA THR A 35 3.76 -12.98 -11.24
C THR A 35 2.88 -13.33 -10.03
N ASP A 36 2.02 -14.33 -10.17
CA ASP A 36 1.25 -14.88 -9.06
C ASP A 36 2.09 -15.79 -8.16
N PHE A 37 1.57 -16.13 -6.98
CA PHE A 37 2.27 -16.99 -6.02
C PHE A 37 2.51 -18.44 -6.50
N HIS A 38 1.94 -18.84 -7.64
CA HIS A 38 2.25 -20.11 -8.33
C HIS A 38 3.34 -19.94 -9.39
N GLY A 39 3.91 -18.74 -9.56
CA GLY A 39 4.90 -18.43 -10.57
C GLY A 39 4.31 -18.14 -11.95
N GLN A 40 2.99 -18.09 -12.10
CA GLN A 40 2.34 -17.82 -13.38
C GLN A 40 2.25 -16.31 -13.62
N LYS A 41 2.45 -15.87 -14.86
CA LYS A 41 2.20 -14.49 -15.24
C LYS A 41 0.69 -14.27 -15.32
N ARG A 42 0.21 -13.20 -14.70
CA ARG A 42 -1.18 -12.75 -14.73
C ARG A 42 -1.23 -11.31 -15.17
N SER A 43 -2.11 -10.99 -16.11
CA SER A 43 -2.41 -9.62 -16.51
C SER A 43 -3.78 -9.17 -16.07
N LEU A 44 -4.05 -7.86 -16.13
CA LEU A 44 -5.38 -7.32 -15.90
C LEU A 44 -6.41 -7.87 -16.92
N GLU A 45 -5.96 -8.19 -18.13
CA GLU A 45 -6.83 -8.73 -19.19
C GLU A 45 -7.30 -10.15 -18.92
N ASP A 46 -6.56 -10.95 -18.15
CA ASP A 46 -6.95 -12.31 -17.75
C ASP A 46 -8.28 -12.34 -16.98
N PHE A 47 -8.69 -11.20 -16.44
CA PHE A 47 -9.95 -11.02 -15.71
C PHE A 47 -11.05 -10.42 -16.57
N GLY A 48 -10.89 -10.32 -17.90
CA GLY A 48 -11.79 -9.60 -18.83
C GLY A 48 -13.27 -10.01 -18.77
N GLU A 49 -13.57 -11.25 -18.39
CA GLU A 49 -14.95 -11.77 -18.26
C GLU A 49 -15.65 -11.30 -16.97
N ALA A 50 -14.91 -10.80 -15.99
CA ALA A 50 -15.47 -10.32 -14.73
C ALA A 50 -16.33 -9.07 -14.95
N GLN A 51 -17.60 -9.14 -14.54
CA GLN A 51 -18.49 -7.98 -14.44
C GLN A 51 -17.97 -6.99 -13.38
N VAL A 52 -17.45 -7.54 -12.29
CA VAL A 52 -16.80 -6.79 -11.22
C VAL A 52 -15.47 -7.45 -10.87
N LEU A 53 -14.40 -6.66 -10.83
CA LEU A 53 -13.10 -7.11 -10.35
C LEU A 53 -12.75 -6.41 -9.05
N VAL A 54 -12.56 -7.19 -7.98
CA VAL A 54 -12.06 -6.70 -6.70
C VAL A 54 -10.56 -6.88 -6.64
N VAL A 55 -9.81 -5.78 -6.56
CA VAL A 55 -8.37 -5.79 -6.35
C VAL A 55 -8.09 -5.46 -4.89
N ALA A 56 -7.47 -6.40 -4.16
CA ALA A 56 -7.16 -6.25 -2.74
C ALA A 56 -5.64 -6.17 -2.54
N PHE A 57 -5.16 -5.04 -2.04
CA PHE A 57 -3.78 -4.91 -1.59
C PHE A 57 -3.65 -5.55 -0.22
N LEU A 58 -2.84 -6.61 -0.15
CA LEU A 58 -2.61 -7.42 1.05
C LEU A 58 -1.12 -7.39 1.41
N GLY A 59 -0.78 -7.96 2.57
CA GLY A 59 0.59 -8.10 3.03
C GLY A 59 0.71 -9.27 4.00
N THR A 60 1.86 -9.96 3.98
CA THR A 60 2.00 -11.22 4.72
C THR A 60 2.16 -11.02 6.23
N GLU A 61 2.74 -9.87 6.61
CA GLU A 61 3.05 -9.54 8.00
C GLU A 61 1.90 -8.85 8.75
N CYS A 62 1.03 -8.13 8.04
CA CYS A 62 -0.03 -7.34 8.64
C CYS A 62 -1.07 -8.25 9.34
N PRO A 63 -1.27 -8.14 10.67
CA PRO A 63 -2.28 -8.92 11.38
C PRO A 63 -3.68 -8.73 10.79
N LEU A 64 -3.99 -7.51 10.36
CA LEU A 64 -5.29 -7.17 9.81
C LEU A 64 -5.50 -7.79 8.43
N ALA A 65 -4.49 -7.73 7.55
CA ALA A 65 -4.56 -8.37 6.23
C ALA A 65 -4.81 -9.88 6.37
N ARG A 66 -4.20 -10.56 7.35
CA ARG A 66 -4.45 -11.99 7.65
C ARG A 66 -5.90 -12.30 8.01
N HIS A 67 -6.56 -11.42 8.77
CA HIS A 67 -7.99 -11.58 9.09
C HIS A 67 -8.85 -11.41 7.84
N TYR A 68 -8.56 -10.38 7.05
CA TYR A 68 -9.32 -10.08 5.85
C TYR A 68 -9.05 -11.03 4.68
N GLY A 69 -7.88 -11.66 4.58
CA GLY A 69 -7.58 -12.64 3.53
C GLY A 69 -8.60 -13.77 3.48
N ARG A 70 -8.93 -14.37 4.64
CA ARG A 70 -10.00 -15.38 4.75
C ARG A 70 -11.38 -14.83 4.42
N LYS A 71 -11.69 -13.62 4.89
CA LYS A 71 -12.99 -12.97 4.63
C LYS A 71 -13.18 -12.72 3.14
N LEU A 72 -12.18 -12.14 2.48
CA LEU A 72 -12.16 -11.92 1.03
C LEU A 72 -12.24 -13.24 0.27
N GLY A 73 -11.59 -14.30 0.75
CA GLY A 73 -11.71 -15.63 0.16
C GLY A 73 -13.14 -16.16 0.17
N ARG A 74 -13.87 -16.02 1.28
CA ARG A 74 -15.30 -16.36 1.36
C ARG A 74 -16.15 -15.53 0.40
N LEU A 75 -15.95 -14.21 0.41
CA LEU A 75 -16.66 -13.30 -0.50
C LEU A 75 -16.41 -13.64 -1.97
N SER A 76 -15.19 -14.05 -2.33
CA SER A 76 -14.88 -14.46 -3.69
C SER A 76 -15.66 -15.69 -4.12
N ALA A 77 -15.91 -16.64 -3.21
CA ALA A 77 -16.74 -17.81 -3.50
C ALA A 77 -18.22 -17.42 -3.61
N ASP A 78 -18.73 -16.61 -2.67
CA ASP A 78 -20.13 -16.19 -2.61
C ASP A 78 -20.57 -15.39 -3.86
N TYR A 79 -19.64 -14.66 -4.47
CA TYR A 79 -19.93 -13.81 -5.63
C TYR A 79 -19.42 -14.35 -6.98
N ALA A 80 -18.75 -15.52 -6.99
CA ALA A 80 -18.20 -16.10 -8.22
C ALA A 80 -19.26 -16.31 -9.31
N GLU A 81 -20.41 -16.90 -8.95
CA GLU A 81 -21.52 -17.16 -9.88
C GLU A 81 -22.23 -15.87 -10.35
N ARG A 82 -22.00 -14.74 -9.66
CA ARG A 82 -22.52 -13.42 -10.01
C ARG A 82 -21.56 -12.64 -10.91
N GLY A 83 -20.50 -13.26 -11.43
CA GLY A 83 -19.54 -12.63 -12.33
C GLY A 83 -18.53 -11.71 -11.63
N VAL A 84 -18.30 -11.90 -10.32
CA VAL A 84 -17.29 -11.17 -9.57
C VAL A 84 -16.03 -12.00 -9.44
N MET A 85 -14.89 -11.40 -9.75
CA MET A 85 -13.57 -12.01 -9.54
C MET A 85 -12.77 -11.19 -8.53
N PHE A 86 -11.87 -11.88 -7.83
CA PHE A 86 -10.97 -11.27 -6.85
C PHE A 86 -9.53 -11.44 -7.31
N LEU A 87 -8.70 -10.45 -6.99
CA LEU A 87 -7.27 -10.43 -7.25
C LEU A 87 -6.56 -9.83 -6.04
N GLY A 88 -5.62 -10.57 -5.46
CA GLY A 88 -4.71 -10.04 -4.45
C GLY A 88 -3.49 -9.39 -5.11
N VAL A 89 -2.99 -8.31 -4.52
CA VAL A 89 -1.69 -7.73 -4.87
C VAL A 89 -0.89 -7.51 -3.59
N ASP A 90 0.35 -7.96 -3.56
CA ASP A 90 1.30 -7.65 -2.50
C ASP A 90 2.40 -6.75 -3.07
N SER A 91 2.46 -5.51 -2.58
CA SER A 91 3.43 -4.50 -3.00
C SER A 91 4.41 -4.15 -1.87
N ASN A 92 4.54 -4.99 -0.84
CA ASN A 92 5.48 -4.74 0.25
C ASN A 92 6.92 -5.10 -0.15
N VAL A 93 7.87 -4.21 0.12
CA VAL A 93 9.29 -4.42 -0.18
C VAL A 93 9.90 -5.58 0.63
N GLN A 94 9.37 -5.83 1.83
CA GLN A 94 9.85 -6.89 2.71
C GLN A 94 9.29 -8.28 2.38
N ASP A 95 8.21 -8.37 1.60
CA ASP A 95 7.54 -9.63 1.31
C ASP A 95 8.12 -10.30 0.04
N SER A 96 8.39 -11.60 0.13
CA SER A 96 8.88 -12.43 -0.98
C SER A 96 7.78 -13.32 -1.57
N LEU A 97 8.00 -13.83 -2.79
CA LEU A 97 7.04 -14.73 -3.44
C LEU A 97 6.73 -15.97 -2.59
N THR A 98 7.73 -16.50 -1.90
CA THR A 98 7.59 -17.65 -0.99
C THR A 98 6.69 -17.31 0.19
N GLU A 99 6.82 -16.12 0.77
CA GLU A 99 5.98 -15.68 1.89
C GLU A 99 4.54 -15.41 1.44
N VAL A 100 4.36 -14.81 0.26
CA VAL A 100 3.03 -14.61 -0.35
C VAL A 100 2.36 -15.95 -0.63
N SER A 101 3.10 -16.95 -1.14
CA SER A 101 2.58 -18.31 -1.33
C SER A 101 2.20 -18.97 0.00
N ALA A 102 3.08 -18.90 1.01
CA ALA A 102 2.79 -19.43 2.34
C ALA A 102 1.56 -18.75 2.97
N TYR A 103 1.41 -17.45 2.78
CA TYR A 103 0.26 -16.67 3.20
C TYR A 103 -1.03 -17.14 2.52
N ALA A 104 -1.03 -17.24 1.18
CA ALA A 104 -2.18 -17.71 0.41
C ALA A 104 -2.63 -19.11 0.85
N CYS A 105 -1.68 -20.05 1.00
CA CYS A 105 -1.97 -21.42 1.45
C CYS A 105 -2.48 -21.47 2.89
N LYS A 106 -1.82 -20.75 3.82
CA LYS A 106 -2.18 -20.77 5.25
C LYS A 106 -3.57 -20.20 5.53
N TYR A 107 -3.99 -19.20 4.75
CA TYR A 107 -5.28 -18.55 4.91
C TYR A 107 -6.31 -19.00 3.87
N GLU A 108 -6.02 -20.08 3.13
CA GLU A 108 -6.91 -20.71 2.16
C GLU A 108 -7.53 -19.69 1.19
N ILE A 109 -6.71 -18.77 0.69
CA ILE A 109 -7.15 -17.72 -0.22
C ILE A 109 -7.28 -18.33 -1.62
N PRO A 110 -8.50 -18.41 -2.19
CA PRO A 110 -8.74 -19.18 -3.41
C PRO A 110 -8.41 -18.40 -4.69
N PHE A 111 -8.25 -17.08 -4.59
CA PHE A 111 -7.95 -16.21 -5.72
C PHE A 111 -6.44 -15.93 -5.84
N PRO A 112 -5.94 -15.63 -7.04
CA PRO A 112 -4.52 -15.34 -7.25
C PRO A 112 -4.06 -14.11 -6.44
N ILE A 113 -2.87 -14.21 -5.86
CA ILE A 113 -2.17 -13.07 -5.24
C ILE A 113 -0.89 -12.81 -6.03
N LEU A 114 -0.78 -11.60 -6.57
CA LEU A 114 0.33 -11.17 -7.41
C LEU A 114 1.38 -10.42 -6.59
N LEU A 115 2.65 -10.72 -6.83
CA LEU A 115 3.76 -9.97 -6.24
C LEU A 115 4.14 -8.78 -7.12
N ASP A 116 3.95 -7.58 -6.61
CA ASP A 116 4.33 -6.30 -7.22
C ASP A 116 5.68 -5.81 -6.68
N ALA A 117 6.74 -6.55 -7.02
CA ALA A 117 8.09 -6.30 -6.51
C ALA A 117 8.66 -4.90 -6.87
N GLN A 118 8.19 -4.29 -7.97
CA GLN A 118 8.56 -2.93 -8.39
C GLN A 118 7.59 -1.87 -7.88
N GLN A 119 6.52 -2.28 -7.19
CA GLN A 119 5.54 -1.42 -6.53
C GLN A 119 4.77 -0.47 -7.46
N LYS A 120 4.81 -0.76 -8.77
CA LYS A 120 4.20 0.03 -9.84
C LYS A 120 2.69 -0.11 -9.84
N VAL A 121 2.18 -1.29 -9.52
CA VAL A 121 0.72 -1.50 -9.45
C VAL A 121 0.15 -0.76 -8.25
N ALA A 122 0.84 -0.76 -7.10
CA ALA A 122 0.44 0.11 -6.00
C ALA A 122 0.44 1.62 -6.38
N ASP A 123 1.36 2.07 -7.24
CA ASP A 123 1.35 3.46 -7.74
C ASP A 123 0.17 3.75 -8.67
N ILE A 124 -0.13 2.84 -9.61
CA ILE A 124 -1.28 2.93 -10.54
C ILE A 124 -2.59 3.07 -9.76
N PHE A 125 -2.75 2.28 -8.70
CA PHE A 125 -3.94 2.30 -7.85
C PHE A 125 -3.91 3.40 -6.79
N GLY A 126 -2.77 4.05 -6.55
CA GLY A 126 -2.60 4.94 -5.40
C GLY A 126 -2.80 4.23 -4.05
N ALA A 127 -2.51 2.94 -3.98
CA ALA A 127 -2.69 2.12 -2.79
C ALA A 127 -1.65 2.48 -1.72
N GLN A 128 -2.08 2.58 -0.47
CA GLN A 128 -1.25 3.04 0.64
C GLN A 128 -1.21 2.05 1.81
N ARG A 129 -2.23 1.20 1.95
CA ARG A 129 -2.39 0.34 3.13
C ARG A 129 -2.70 -1.11 2.80
N THR A 130 -2.47 -1.96 3.80
CA THR A 130 -2.86 -3.37 3.79
C THR A 130 -3.74 -3.68 5.02
N PRO A 131 -4.99 -4.12 4.84
CA PRO A 131 -5.71 -4.26 3.58
C PRO A 131 -6.25 -2.92 3.04
N GLU A 132 -6.26 -2.78 1.72
CA GLU A 132 -6.99 -1.74 0.99
C GLU A 132 -7.61 -2.40 -0.25
N VAL A 133 -8.88 -2.12 -0.53
CA VAL A 133 -9.62 -2.75 -1.63
C VAL A 133 -10.08 -1.73 -2.65
N PHE A 134 -10.10 -2.17 -3.90
CA PHE A 134 -10.56 -1.43 -5.06
C PHE A 134 -11.58 -2.28 -5.80
N VAL A 135 -12.72 -1.69 -6.19
CA VAL A 135 -13.74 -2.40 -6.96
C VAL A 135 -13.84 -1.74 -8.32
N LEU A 136 -13.56 -2.52 -9.36
CA LEU A 136 -13.58 -2.10 -10.75
C LEU A 136 -14.82 -2.66 -11.42
N ASP A 137 -15.45 -1.87 -12.28
CA ASP A 137 -16.53 -2.35 -13.14
C ASP A 137 -15.99 -3.13 -14.36
N GLN A 138 -16.91 -3.55 -15.24
CA GLN A 138 -16.60 -4.28 -16.47
C GLN A 138 -15.64 -3.53 -17.40
N ASN A 139 -15.64 -2.20 -17.37
CA ASN A 139 -14.74 -1.34 -18.16
C ASN A 139 -13.41 -1.07 -17.44
N ARG A 140 -13.15 -1.77 -16.33
CA ARG A 140 -11.98 -1.61 -15.45
C ARG A 140 -11.85 -0.21 -14.87
N VAL A 141 -12.97 0.50 -14.73
CA VAL A 141 -13.03 1.80 -14.06
C VAL A 141 -13.22 1.60 -12.57
N VAL A 142 -12.40 2.25 -11.75
CA VAL A 142 -12.52 2.16 -10.29
C VAL A 142 -13.80 2.84 -9.83
N ARG A 143 -14.69 2.09 -9.20
CA ARG A 143 -15.96 2.56 -8.62
C ARG A 143 -15.90 2.69 -7.11
N TYR A 144 -14.98 1.97 -6.48
CA TYR A 144 -14.76 2.03 -5.04
C TYR A 144 -13.27 1.90 -4.69
N GLN A 145 -12.83 2.65 -3.68
CA GLN A 145 -11.53 2.50 -3.03
C GLN A 145 -11.68 2.66 -1.51
N GLY A 146 -11.15 1.72 -0.71
CA GLY A 146 -11.08 1.94 0.73
C GLY A 146 -10.97 0.68 1.57
N ARG A 147 -11.66 0.69 2.71
CA ARG A 147 -11.71 -0.43 3.66
C ARG A 147 -12.66 -1.53 3.19
N VAL A 148 -12.51 -2.72 3.76
CA VAL A 148 -13.44 -3.83 3.49
C VAL A 148 -14.78 -3.65 4.22
N ASP A 149 -14.70 -3.29 5.50
CA ASP A 149 -15.84 -3.11 6.40
C ASP A 149 -15.47 -2.30 7.65
N ASP A 150 -16.42 -2.19 8.59
CA ASP A 150 -16.27 -1.48 9.86
C ASP A 150 -15.88 -2.36 11.06
N GLN A 151 -15.43 -3.61 10.84
CA GLN A 151 -15.03 -4.52 11.91
C GLN A 151 -13.79 -4.01 12.67
N TYR A 152 -12.86 -3.38 11.95
CA TYR A 152 -11.63 -2.86 12.51
C TYR A 152 -11.45 -1.37 12.17
N GLY A 153 -10.95 -0.63 13.16
CA GLY A 153 -10.67 0.80 13.05
C GLY A 153 -9.56 1.22 14.01
N ILE A 154 -9.23 2.51 14.00
CA ILE A 154 -8.31 3.07 14.99
C ILE A 154 -8.96 2.90 16.37
N SER A 155 -8.35 2.08 17.23
CA SER A 155 -8.86 1.73 18.56
C SER A 155 -10.25 1.05 18.58
N ILE A 156 -10.66 0.45 17.46
CA ILE A 156 -11.95 -0.25 17.33
C ILE A 156 -11.68 -1.67 16.82
N GLN A 157 -12.20 -2.65 17.54
CA GLN A 157 -12.23 -4.05 17.11
C GLN A 157 -13.58 -4.63 17.52
N LYS A 158 -14.37 -5.05 16.54
CA LYS A 158 -15.70 -5.67 16.74
C LYS A 158 -15.61 -7.18 16.55
N ALA A 159 -16.53 -7.89 17.19
CA ALA A 159 -16.69 -9.33 16.94
C ALA A 159 -17.08 -9.58 15.47
N GLU A 160 -18.00 -8.77 14.95
CA GLU A 160 -18.47 -8.82 13.57
C GLU A 160 -18.64 -7.41 12.99
N ALA A 161 -18.60 -7.30 11.66
CA ALA A 161 -18.88 -6.06 10.95
C ALA A 161 -20.40 -5.77 11.00
N ASN A 162 -20.78 -4.53 11.26
CA ASN A 162 -22.15 -4.07 11.09
C ASN A 162 -22.41 -3.60 9.65
N GLN A 163 -21.37 -3.12 8.97
CA GLN A 163 -21.43 -2.53 7.65
C GLN A 163 -20.21 -2.98 6.84
N SER A 164 -20.43 -3.42 5.61
CA SER A 164 -19.35 -3.70 4.66
C SER A 164 -19.48 -2.79 3.45
N GLU A 165 -18.54 -1.86 3.32
CA GLU A 165 -18.49 -0.98 2.16
C GLU A 165 -18.08 -1.72 0.89
N LEU A 166 -17.24 -2.76 1.02
CA LEU A 166 -16.90 -3.63 -0.11
C LEU A 166 -18.15 -4.31 -0.68
N LEU A 167 -18.96 -4.94 0.17
CA LEU A 167 -20.19 -5.61 -0.28
C LEU A 167 -21.17 -4.62 -0.90
N ALA A 168 -21.41 -3.49 -0.25
CA ALA A 168 -22.29 -2.46 -0.77
C ALA A 168 -21.83 -1.93 -2.14
N ALA A 169 -20.51 -1.79 -2.35
CA ALA A 169 -19.96 -1.38 -3.63
C ALA A 169 -20.13 -2.46 -4.71
N ILE A 170 -19.85 -3.73 -4.39
CA ILE A 170 -20.03 -4.84 -5.34
C ILE A 170 -21.49 -4.95 -5.76
N ASP A 171 -22.43 -4.99 -4.80
CA ASP A 171 -23.85 -5.12 -5.09
C ASP A 171 -24.38 -3.93 -5.89
N ALA A 172 -23.96 -2.70 -5.56
CA ALA A 172 -24.36 -1.52 -6.34
C ALA A 172 -23.94 -1.65 -7.81
N ILE A 173 -22.71 -2.08 -8.10
CA ILE A 173 -22.22 -2.22 -9.47
C ILE A 173 -22.95 -3.35 -10.21
N LEU A 174 -23.17 -4.50 -9.54
CA LEU A 174 -23.93 -5.62 -10.12
C LEU A 174 -25.38 -5.24 -10.45
N ASP A 175 -26.00 -4.40 -9.63
CA ASP A 175 -27.35 -3.89 -9.85
C ASP A 175 -27.41 -2.72 -10.85
N GLY A 176 -26.27 -2.30 -11.41
CA GLY A 176 -26.18 -1.15 -12.33
C GLY A 176 -26.37 0.21 -11.67
N ASN A 177 -26.26 0.28 -10.34
CA ASN A 177 -26.40 1.49 -9.54
C ASN A 177 -25.05 2.16 -9.26
N PRO A 178 -25.01 3.49 -9.07
CA PRO A 178 -23.81 4.17 -8.62
C PRO A 178 -23.46 3.77 -7.18
N VAL A 179 -22.16 3.60 -6.89
CA VAL A 179 -21.66 3.36 -5.53
C VAL A 179 -21.87 4.61 -4.68
N ALA A 180 -22.71 4.52 -3.66
CA ALA A 180 -23.10 5.67 -2.82
C ALA A 180 -21.92 6.29 -2.06
N ILE A 181 -20.99 5.45 -1.58
CA ILE A 181 -19.77 5.88 -0.87
C ILE A 181 -18.58 5.33 -1.67
N PRO A 182 -18.10 6.06 -2.69
CA PRO A 182 -17.08 5.54 -3.59
C PRO A 182 -15.68 5.54 -2.97
N GLN A 183 -15.48 6.24 -1.85
CA GLN A 183 -14.22 6.22 -1.12
C GLN A 183 -14.43 6.16 0.39
N THR A 184 -13.66 5.29 1.05
CA THR A 184 -13.48 5.34 2.50
C THR A 184 -12.01 5.28 2.88
N LYS A 185 -11.70 5.71 4.10
CA LYS A 185 -10.34 5.64 4.61
C LYS A 185 -9.97 4.17 4.90
N PRO A 186 -8.95 3.61 4.24
CA PRO A 186 -8.49 2.26 4.55
C PRO A 186 -7.89 2.20 5.97
N VAL A 187 -8.04 1.04 6.61
CA VAL A 187 -7.52 0.74 7.95
C VAL A 187 -6.55 -0.41 7.80
N GLY A 188 -5.31 -0.24 8.28
CA GLY A 188 -4.28 -1.25 8.09
C GLY A 188 -2.86 -0.72 8.26
N CYS A 189 -1.88 -1.60 8.05
CA CYS A 189 -0.47 -1.23 7.99
C CYS A 189 -0.20 -0.41 6.73
N LEU A 190 0.85 0.41 6.73
CA LEU A 190 1.31 1.04 5.50
C LEU A 190 1.95 -0.01 4.60
N ILE A 191 1.78 0.12 3.28
CA ILE A 191 2.56 -0.65 2.32
C ILE A 191 4.04 -0.27 2.49
N GLY A 192 4.90 -1.26 2.71
CA GLY A 192 6.35 -1.05 2.82
C GLY A 192 6.94 -0.61 1.47
N ARG A 193 7.09 0.69 1.24
CA ARG A 193 7.63 1.26 -0.01
C ARG A 193 9.17 1.19 -0.04
N GLN A 194 9.74 0.90 -1.21
CA GLN A 194 11.17 1.08 -1.47
C GLN A 194 11.50 2.55 -1.25
N ARG A 195 12.44 2.79 -0.33
CA ARG A 195 12.92 4.14 -0.08
C ARG A 195 13.72 4.59 -1.30
N ALA A 196 13.24 5.63 -1.97
CA ALA A 196 14.05 6.33 -2.95
C ALA A 196 15.33 6.84 -2.25
N VAL A 197 16.47 6.44 -2.78
CA VAL A 197 17.76 7.00 -2.37
C VAL A 197 17.96 8.25 -3.20
N GLU A 198 18.01 9.41 -2.53
CA GLU A 198 18.35 10.64 -3.21
C GLU A 198 19.74 10.50 -3.86
N PRO A 199 19.89 10.81 -5.15
CA PRO A 199 21.16 10.61 -5.87
C PRO A 199 22.28 11.49 -5.31
N HIS A 200 21.91 12.55 -4.61
CA HIS A 200 22.81 13.45 -3.91
C HIS A 200 22.28 13.72 -2.51
N GLY A 201 23.15 13.59 -1.51
CA GLY A 201 22.88 14.00 -0.14
C GLY A 201 23.85 15.10 0.27
N GLU A 202 23.41 16.01 1.15
CA GLU A 202 24.31 16.98 1.79
C GLU A 202 25.40 16.25 2.60
N ILE A 203 25.04 15.11 3.20
CA ILE A 203 25.94 14.25 3.95
C ILE A 203 26.62 13.26 2.99
N THR A 204 27.94 13.37 2.89
CA THR A 204 28.77 12.39 2.17
C THR A 204 29.78 11.75 3.11
N TYR A 205 30.21 10.53 2.79
CA TYR A 205 31.26 9.86 3.56
C TYR A 205 32.52 10.73 3.66
N ALA A 206 33.00 11.25 2.52
CA ALA A 206 34.24 12.00 2.43
C ALA A 206 34.22 13.29 3.26
N THR A 207 33.10 14.01 3.27
CA THR A 207 33.04 15.34 3.93
C THR A 207 32.57 15.30 5.37
N HIS A 208 31.75 14.31 5.76
CA HIS A 208 31.10 14.30 7.07
C HIS A 208 31.45 13.10 7.95
N VAL A 209 31.75 11.94 7.36
CA VAL A 209 31.94 10.69 8.12
C VAL A 209 33.42 10.38 8.32
N ALA A 210 34.23 10.51 7.27
CA ALA A 210 35.64 10.13 7.28
C ALA A 210 36.45 10.87 8.35
N ASP A 211 36.23 12.18 8.53
CA ASP A 211 36.94 12.97 9.57
C ASP A 211 36.59 12.50 10.99
N ILE A 212 35.31 12.16 11.25
CA ILE A 212 34.87 11.65 12.55
C ILE A 212 35.55 10.30 12.83
N LEU A 213 35.50 9.38 11.86
CA LEU A 213 36.14 8.06 11.99
C LEU A 213 37.64 8.19 12.18
N ASN A 214 38.32 9.02 11.38
CA ASN A 214 39.75 9.26 11.49
C ASN A 214 40.16 9.80 12.86
N ARG A 215 39.37 10.72 13.43
CA ARG A 215 39.67 11.34 14.74
C ARG A 215 39.31 10.50 15.95
N ARG A 216 38.33 9.60 15.83
CA ARG A 216 37.73 8.91 16.99
C ARG A 216 37.92 7.40 16.99
N CYS A 217 38.16 6.81 15.83
CA CYS A 217 38.12 5.36 15.66
C CYS A 217 39.40 4.79 15.02
N VAL A 218 39.94 5.43 13.99
CA VAL A 218 41.01 4.85 13.15
C VAL A 218 42.30 4.56 13.92
N GLU A 219 42.63 5.31 14.98
CA GLU A 219 43.80 5.03 15.80
C GLU A 219 43.76 3.61 16.42
N CYS A 220 42.60 3.22 16.96
CA CYS A 220 42.39 1.89 17.52
C CYS A 220 42.09 0.83 16.45
N HIS A 221 41.50 1.24 15.33
CA HIS A 221 41.08 0.38 14.20
C HIS A 221 42.07 0.40 13.04
N ARG A 222 43.35 0.24 13.37
CA ARG A 222 44.43 0.05 12.39
C ARG A 222 44.92 -1.38 12.44
N ASP A 223 45.49 -1.84 11.32
CA ASP A 223 46.08 -3.18 11.28
C ASP A 223 47.14 -3.35 12.37
N GLY A 224 46.99 -4.42 13.15
CA GLY A 224 47.86 -4.73 14.29
C GLY A 224 47.63 -3.90 15.55
N GLN A 225 46.56 -3.09 15.62
CA GLN A 225 46.15 -2.37 16.83
C GLN A 225 45.10 -3.16 17.63
N ILE A 226 44.56 -2.52 18.67
CA ILE A 226 43.69 -3.15 19.67
C ILE A 226 42.35 -3.65 19.12
N ALA A 227 41.82 -3.02 18.06
CA ALA A 227 40.54 -3.42 17.49
C ALA A 227 40.70 -4.56 16.46
N PRO A 228 39.72 -5.48 16.34
CA PRO A 228 39.86 -6.71 15.56
C PRO A 228 39.71 -6.52 14.03
N PHE A 229 39.51 -5.30 13.55
CA PHE A 229 39.39 -4.98 12.12
C PHE A 229 39.85 -3.54 11.82
N SER A 230 40.29 -3.33 10.58
CA SER A 230 40.79 -2.05 10.09
C SER A 230 39.66 -1.14 9.57
N LEU A 231 39.77 0.16 9.83
CA LEU A 231 38.93 1.23 9.28
C LEU A 231 39.74 2.21 8.42
N ALA A 232 40.98 1.87 8.06
CA ALA A 232 41.89 2.76 7.35
C ALA A 232 41.62 2.84 5.83
N SER A 233 40.87 1.89 5.27
CA SER A 233 40.48 1.83 3.87
C SER A 233 38.99 1.53 3.71
N PHE A 234 38.45 1.76 2.52
CA PHE A 234 37.03 1.63 2.17
C PHE A 234 36.74 0.36 1.34
N GLU A 235 37.67 -0.60 1.36
CA GLU A 235 37.60 -1.87 0.61
C GLU A 235 36.84 -2.94 1.39
#